data_AF-A0A091BZU5-F1
#
_entry.id   AF-A0A091BZU5-F1
#
_cell.length_a   1.000
_cell.length_b   1.000
_cell.length_c   1.000
_cell.angle_alpha   90.00
_cell.angle_beta   90.00
_cell.angle_gamma   90.00
#
_symmetry.space_group_name_H-M   'P 1'
#
loop_
_entity.id
_entity.type
_entity.pdbx_description
1 polymer ?
#
loop_
_entity_poly.entity_id
_entity_poly.type
_entity_poly.pdbx_seq_one_letter_code
_entity_poly.pdbx_strand_id
1 'polypeptide(L)'
;MALIPWQKKTLFLRLISVSGIGPKNGLAIMANEDHEGLIAAIESSNITFLTKFPGVGKKTAQQLILDLQGKLGDVSEIKQESADPSKENLALDEAMQALQALGYTAKEIKKVHKSLEKESPMTTDEYLRTALKEMMKK
;
A
#
# COMPACT_ATOMS: atom_id res chain seq x y z
N MET A 1 14.29 -8.80 0.39
CA MET A 1 14.59 -7.57 -0.38
C MET A 1 14.68 -6.40 0.61
N ALA A 2 15.67 -5.51 0.58
CA ALA A 2 15.74 -4.43 1.59
C ALA A 2 14.61 -3.41 1.39
N LEU A 3 13.86 -3.08 2.45
CA LEU A 3 12.83 -2.03 2.40
C LEU A 3 13.46 -0.69 1.99
N ILE A 4 12.85 0.01 1.04
CA ILE A 4 13.29 1.35 0.63
C ILE A 4 12.99 2.38 1.75
N PRO A 5 13.69 3.53 1.81
CA PRO A 5 13.61 4.46 2.95
C PRO A 5 12.19 4.92 3.29
N TRP A 6 11.34 5.12 2.28
CA TRP A 6 9.95 5.50 2.47
C TRP A 6 9.08 4.35 3.04
N GLN A 7 9.31 3.09 2.63
CA GLN A 7 8.63 1.93 3.23
C GLN A 7 8.99 1.77 4.70
N LYS A 8 10.27 1.96 5.05
CA LYS A 8 10.74 1.90 6.45
C LYS A 8 10.05 2.94 7.33
N LYS A 9 9.91 4.17 6.82
CA LYS A 9 9.19 5.24 7.53
C LYS A 9 7.72 4.89 7.74
N THR A 10 7.04 4.37 6.70
CA THR A 10 5.63 3.97 6.77
C THR A 10 5.42 2.82 7.76
N LEU A 11 6.27 1.79 7.71
CA LEU A 11 6.22 0.67 8.65
C LEU A 11 6.43 1.13 10.09
N PHE A 12 7.40 2.02 10.33
CA PHE A 12 7.63 2.59 11.65
C PHE A 12 6.41 3.36 12.18
N LEU A 13 5.81 4.22 11.35
CA LEU A 13 4.62 4.98 11.73
C LEU A 13 3.43 4.06 12.07
N ARG A 14 3.26 2.98 11.32
CA ARG A 14 2.23 1.96 11.58
C ARG A 14 2.49 1.21 12.88
N LEU A 15 3.75 0.85 13.16
CA LEU A 15 4.12 0.17 14.41
C LEU A 15 3.83 1.04 15.64
N ILE A 16 4.24 2.32 15.65
CA ILE A 16 4.01 3.21 16.79
C ILE A 16 2.54 3.64 16.96
N SER A 17 1.70 3.39 15.95
CA SER A 17 0.25 3.62 16.04
C SER A 17 -0.47 2.54 16.85
N VAL A 18 0.17 1.39 17.10
CA VAL A 18 -0.40 0.28 17.86
C VAL A 18 -0.33 0.59 19.35
N SER A 19 -1.45 0.38 20.04
CA SER A 19 -1.52 0.57 21.50
C SER A 19 -0.54 -0.36 22.22
N GLY A 20 0.42 0.22 22.95
CA GLY A 20 1.48 -0.51 23.64
C GLY A 20 2.83 -0.56 22.90
N ILE A 21 2.94 0.02 21.71
CA ILE A 21 4.23 0.29 21.05
C ILE A 21 4.53 1.78 21.07
N GLY A 22 5.48 2.16 21.93
CA GLY A 22 6.04 3.50 21.91
C GLY A 22 7.17 3.67 20.89
N PRO A 23 7.62 4.91 20.64
CA PRO A 23 8.70 5.22 19.69
C PRO A 23 9.99 4.42 19.95
N LYS A 24 10.33 4.20 21.23
CA LYS A 24 11.50 3.41 21.64
C LYS A 24 11.41 1.95 21.19
N ASN A 25 10.26 1.31 21.39
CA ASN A 25 10.05 -0.08 21.00
C ASN A 25 9.91 -0.20 19.48
N GLY A 26 9.22 0.74 18.83
CA GLY A 26 9.15 0.81 17.36
C GLY A 26 10.53 0.90 16.71
N LEU A 27 11.44 1.69 17.29
CA LEU A 27 12.81 1.81 16.78
C LEU A 27 13.61 0.52 16.97
N ALA A 28 13.44 -0.15 18.11
CA ALA A 28 14.10 -1.43 18.39
C ALA A 28 13.62 -2.57 17.47
N ILE A 29 12.33 -2.56 17.10
CA ILE A 29 11.78 -3.48 16.09
C ILE A 29 12.36 -3.15 14.71
N MET A 30 12.41 -1.87 14.32
CA MET A 30 12.97 -1.43 13.04
C MET A 30 14.49 -1.61 12.92
N ALA A 31 15.21 -1.65 14.05
CA ALA A 31 16.64 -1.91 14.09
C ALA A 31 17.01 -3.36 13.77
N ASN A 32 16.03 -4.27 13.79
CA ASN A 32 16.21 -5.64 13.32
C ASN A 32 16.26 -5.67 11.78
N GLU A 33 16.96 -6.65 11.22
CA GLU A 33 17.13 -6.76 9.76
C GLU A 33 15.97 -7.51 9.08
N ASP A 34 15.22 -8.30 9.85
CA ASP A 34 14.14 -9.16 9.35
C ASP A 34 12.76 -8.46 9.36
N HIS A 35 12.62 -7.43 8.52
CA HIS A 35 11.34 -6.72 8.35
C HIS A 35 10.29 -7.56 7.61
N GLU A 36 10.71 -8.42 6.67
CA GLU A 36 9.80 -9.32 5.94
C GLU A 36 9.24 -10.39 6.88
N GLY A 37 10.07 -10.99 7.74
CA GLY A 37 9.63 -11.94 8.76
C GLY A 37 8.67 -11.31 9.77
N LEU A 38 8.85 -10.04 10.12
CA LEU A 38 7.90 -9.29 10.93
C LEU A 38 6.54 -9.18 10.24
N ILE A 39 6.50 -8.74 8.99
CA ILE A 39 5.24 -8.60 8.22
C ILE A 39 4.56 -9.97 8.08
N ALA A 40 5.31 -11.00 7.69
CA ALA A 40 4.79 -12.36 7.55
C ALA A 40 4.26 -12.93 8.88
N ALA A 41 4.91 -12.63 10.00
CA ALA A 41 4.45 -13.04 11.32
C ALA A 41 3.15 -12.34 11.74
N ILE A 42 2.94 -11.09 11.32
CA ILE A 42 1.70 -10.35 11.57
C ILE A 42 0.57 -10.94 10.74
N GLU A 43 0.79 -11.18 9.44
CA GLU A 43 -0.21 -11.76 8.54
C GLU A 43 -0.60 -13.19 8.96
N SER A 44 0.39 -14.01 9.32
CA SER A 44 0.18 -15.40 9.80
C SER A 44 -0.25 -15.49 11.27
N SER A 45 -0.48 -14.35 11.95
CA SER A 45 -0.85 -14.30 13.37
C SER A 45 0.13 -15.05 14.29
N ASN A 46 1.41 -15.08 13.95
CA ASN A 46 2.45 -15.81 14.68
C ASN A 46 2.95 -15.03 15.90
N ILE A 47 2.18 -15.09 16.98
CA ILE A 47 2.49 -14.43 18.26
C ILE A 47 3.88 -14.83 18.78
N THR A 48 4.26 -16.11 18.67
CA THR A 48 5.55 -16.61 19.17
C THR A 48 6.72 -15.90 18.50
N PHE A 49 6.64 -15.65 17.20
CA PHE A 49 7.64 -14.90 16.46
C PHE A 49 7.64 -13.42 16.86
N LEU A 50 6.46 -12.79 16.99
CA LEU A 50 6.33 -11.39 17.39
C LEU A 50 6.88 -11.13 18.80
N THR A 51 6.72 -12.06 19.73
CA THR A 51 7.25 -11.93 21.09
C THR A 51 8.77 -12.00 21.20
N LYS A 52 9.49 -12.38 20.13
CA LYS A 52 10.96 -12.33 20.09
C LYS A 52 11.49 -10.91 19.95
N PHE A 53 10.64 -9.98 19.50
CA PHE A 53 11.05 -8.60 19.33
C PHE A 53 11.07 -7.85 20.67
N PRO A 54 12.11 -7.03 20.92
CA PRO A 54 12.24 -6.30 22.17
C PRO A 54 11.08 -5.31 22.36
N GLY A 55 10.41 -5.41 23.50
CA GLY A 55 9.25 -4.55 23.82
C GLY A 55 7.91 -5.06 23.27
N VAL A 56 7.87 -6.24 22.64
CA VAL A 56 6.64 -6.89 22.18
C VAL A 56 6.29 -8.06 23.11
N GLY A 57 5.34 -7.85 24.03
CA GLY A 57 4.80 -8.92 24.86
C GLY A 57 3.61 -9.63 24.20
N LYS A 58 3.05 -10.67 24.85
CA LYS A 58 1.84 -11.39 24.35
C LYS A 58 0.67 -10.45 24.03
N LYS A 59 0.38 -9.51 24.93
CA LYS A 59 -0.72 -8.54 24.75
C LYS A 59 -0.44 -7.58 23.58
N THR A 60 0.78 -7.07 23.50
CA THR A 60 1.20 -6.18 22.41
C THR A 60 1.19 -6.91 21.07
N ALA A 61 1.67 -8.15 21.00
CA ALA A 61 1.67 -8.97 19.79
C ALA A 61 0.24 -9.20 19.27
N GLN A 62 -0.71 -9.50 20.15
CA GLN A 62 -2.12 -9.63 19.78
C GLN A 62 -2.70 -8.32 19.24
N GLN A 63 -2.39 -7.20 19.89
CA GLN A 63 -2.80 -5.87 19.44
C GLN A 63 -2.21 -5.54 18.06
N LEU A 64 -0.95 -5.93 17.83
CA LEU A 64 -0.22 -5.73 16.59
C LEU A 64 -0.87 -6.48 15.42
N ILE A 65 -1.22 -7.75 15.66
CA ILE A 65 -1.96 -8.56 14.69
C ILE A 65 -3.30 -7.89 14.41
N LEU A 66 -4.08 -7.57 15.43
CA LEU A 66 -5.42 -6.99 15.23
C LEU A 66 -5.40 -5.65 14.48
N ASP A 67 -4.43 -4.79 14.79
CA ASP A 67 -4.36 -3.44 14.23
C ASP A 67 -3.72 -3.41 12.84
N LEU A 68 -2.80 -4.33 12.54
CA LEU A 68 -1.95 -4.29 11.33
C LEU A 68 -2.15 -5.47 10.35
N GLN A 69 -2.75 -6.58 10.75
CA GLN A 69 -3.05 -7.72 9.87
C GLN A 69 -3.95 -7.28 8.70
N GLY A 70 -3.59 -7.67 7.49
CA GLY A 70 -4.27 -7.27 6.26
C GLY A 70 -4.04 -5.81 5.86
N LYS A 71 -3.37 -5.00 6.70
CA LYS A 71 -2.99 -3.62 6.35
C LYS A 71 -1.53 -3.53 5.90
N LEU A 72 -0.69 -4.50 6.24
CA LEU A 72 0.75 -4.44 5.93
C LEU A 72 1.11 -4.97 4.53
N GLY A 73 0.20 -5.66 3.85
CA GLY A 73 0.37 -6.07 2.44
C GLY A 73 0.74 -4.91 1.51
N ASP A 74 0.13 -3.74 1.72
CA ASP A 74 0.41 -2.50 0.97
C ASP A 74 1.85 -2.00 1.12
N VAL A 75 2.57 -2.37 2.19
CA VAL A 75 3.94 -1.89 2.39
C VAL A 75 4.89 -2.53 1.37
N SER A 76 4.56 -3.73 0.89
CA SER A 76 5.28 -4.43 -0.20
C SER A 76 4.77 -4.02 -1.59
N GLU A 77 3.50 -3.63 -1.73
CA GLU A 77 2.86 -3.33 -3.03
C GLU A 77 3.11 -1.92 -3.58
N ILE A 78 3.81 -1.03 -2.88
CA ILE A 78 4.20 0.27 -3.46
C ILE A 78 5.40 0.13 -4.42
N LYS A 79 5.74 -1.10 -4.80
CA LYS A 79 6.60 -1.40 -5.93
C LYS A 79 5.86 -2.31 -6.91
N GLN A 80 5.22 -1.66 -7.89
CA GLN A 80 4.60 -2.28 -9.07
C GLN A 80 3.51 -3.31 -8.74
N GLU A 81 2.25 -2.88 -8.70
CA GLU A 81 1.14 -3.83 -8.87
C GLU A 81 1.15 -4.39 -10.29
N SER A 82 1.89 -5.48 -10.45
CA SER A 82 1.76 -6.40 -11.56
C SER A 82 0.46 -7.17 -11.41
N ALA A 83 -0.47 -6.88 -12.32
CA ALA A 83 -1.44 -7.80 -12.93
C ALA A 83 -1.98 -8.93 -12.03
N ASP A 84 -2.99 -8.61 -11.23
CA ASP A 84 -4.00 -9.58 -10.82
C ASP A 84 -5.18 -9.47 -11.81
N PRO A 85 -5.54 -10.54 -12.55
CA PRO A 85 -6.62 -10.50 -13.55
C PRO A 85 -8.03 -10.30 -12.94
N SER A 86 -8.14 -10.17 -11.60
CA SER A 86 -9.37 -9.77 -10.92
C SER A 86 -9.49 -8.25 -10.65
N LYS A 87 -8.43 -7.47 -10.95
CA LYS A 87 -8.34 -6.01 -10.77
C LYS A 87 -8.48 -5.24 -12.10
N GLU A 88 -9.41 -5.61 -12.97
CA GLU A 88 -9.57 -4.99 -14.31
C GLU A 88 -9.72 -3.46 -14.30
N ASN A 89 -10.01 -2.82 -13.16
CA ASN A 89 -10.20 -1.37 -13.08
C ASN A 89 -9.29 -0.62 -12.10
N LEU A 90 -8.35 -1.28 -11.40
CA LEU A 90 -7.54 -0.56 -10.39
C LEU A 90 -6.59 0.45 -11.05
N ALA A 91 -5.90 0.05 -12.11
CA ALA A 91 -5.03 0.93 -12.90
C ALA A 91 -5.80 2.08 -13.57
N LEU A 92 -7.06 1.82 -13.94
CA LEU A 92 -7.95 2.83 -14.52
C LEU A 92 -8.39 3.84 -13.45
N ASP A 93 -8.80 3.36 -12.28
CA ASP A 93 -9.21 4.19 -11.14
C ASP A 93 -8.05 5.06 -10.63
N GLU A 94 -6.84 4.51 -10.56
CA GLU A 94 -5.64 5.28 -10.22
C GLU A 94 -5.36 6.39 -11.25
N ALA A 95 -5.47 6.08 -12.54
CA ALA A 95 -5.30 7.09 -13.59
C ALA A 95 -6.36 8.19 -13.46
N MET A 96 -7.61 7.86 -13.11
CA MET A 96 -8.67 8.85 -12.88
C MET A 96 -8.40 9.72 -11.66
N GLN A 97 -7.90 9.16 -10.56
CA GLN A 97 -7.51 9.92 -9.37
C GLN A 97 -6.34 10.85 -9.66
N ALA A 98 -5.35 10.41 -10.45
CA ALA A 98 -4.26 11.25 -10.90
C ALA A 98 -4.74 12.43 -11.77
N LEU A 99 -5.69 12.19 -12.69
CA LEU A 99 -6.32 13.26 -13.48
C LEU A 99 -7.09 14.25 -12.58
N GLN A 100 -7.76 13.76 -11.54
CA GLN A 100 -8.41 14.62 -10.55
C GLN A 100 -7.40 15.49 -9.81
N ALA A 101 -6.25 14.94 -9.42
CA ALA A 101 -5.16 15.68 -8.78
C ALA A 101 -4.52 16.72 -9.70
N LEU A 102 -4.53 16.49 -11.03
CA LEU A 102 -4.09 17.46 -12.04
C LEU A 102 -5.11 18.59 -12.29
N GLY A 103 -6.28 18.55 -11.64
CA GLY A 103 -7.29 19.61 -11.68
C GLY A 103 -8.36 19.43 -12.77
N TYR A 104 -8.46 18.26 -13.40
CA TYR A 104 -9.54 17.99 -14.35
C TYR A 104 -10.88 17.81 -13.66
N THR A 105 -11.96 18.20 -14.34
CA THR A 105 -13.30 18.18 -13.73
C THR A 105 -13.87 16.77 -13.72
N ALA A 106 -14.71 16.47 -12.71
CA ALA A 106 -15.36 15.15 -12.59
C ALA A 106 -16.20 14.76 -13.83
N LYS A 107 -16.68 15.73 -14.63
CA LYS A 107 -17.39 15.47 -15.89
C LYS A 107 -16.44 14.97 -16.99
N GLU A 108 -15.24 15.53 -17.08
CA GLU A 108 -14.23 15.13 -18.05
C GLU A 108 -13.68 13.75 -17.70
N ILE A 109 -13.36 13.53 -16.43
CA ILE A 109 -12.89 12.25 -15.90
C ILE A 109 -13.90 11.15 -16.18
N LYS A 110 -15.20 11.34 -15.85
CA LYS A 110 -16.25 10.34 -16.13
C LYS A 110 -16.40 10.03 -17.62
N LYS A 111 -16.22 11.02 -18.49
CA LYS A 111 -16.33 10.81 -19.94
C LYS A 111 -15.20 9.91 -20.43
N VAL A 112 -13.98 10.17 -19.97
CA VAL A 112 -12.78 9.45 -20.38
C VAL A 112 -12.68 8.07 -19.72
N HIS A 113 -13.11 7.93 -18.47
CA HIS A 113 -13.29 6.63 -17.80
C HIS A 113 -14.16 5.70 -18.65
N LYS A 114 -15.32 6.17 -19.12
CA LYS A 114 -16.25 5.35 -19.92
C LYS A 114 -15.70 5.00 -21.32
N SER A 115 -14.79 5.81 -21.86
CA SER A 115 -14.07 5.50 -23.10
C SER A 115 -13.02 4.41 -22.85
N LEU A 116 -12.22 4.56 -21.78
CA LEU A 116 -11.08 3.70 -21.46
C LEU A 116 -11.48 2.36 -20.85
N GLU A 117 -12.62 2.28 -20.17
CA GLU A 117 -13.20 1.03 -19.64
C GLU A 117 -13.57 0.05 -20.78
N LYS A 118 -13.74 0.55 -22.00
CA LYS A 118 -14.02 -0.28 -23.19
C LYS A 118 -12.77 -0.69 -23.96
N GLU A 119 -11.61 -0.13 -23.61
CA GLU A 119 -10.35 -0.50 -24.23
C GLU A 119 -9.71 -1.67 -23.47
N SER A 120 -8.72 -2.31 -24.10
CA SER A 120 -7.97 -3.39 -23.47
C SER A 120 -7.35 -2.94 -22.15
N PRO A 121 -7.23 -3.81 -21.13
CA PRO A 121 -6.55 -3.48 -19.89
C PRO A 121 -5.12 -3.02 -20.15
N MET A 122 -4.79 -1.81 -19.71
CA MET A 122 -3.48 -1.18 -19.87
C MET A 122 -2.85 -0.86 -18.51
N THR A 123 -1.60 -0.44 -18.52
CA THR A 123 -0.94 0.08 -17.31
C THR A 123 -1.48 1.47 -16.91
N THR A 124 -1.35 1.86 -15.63
CA THR A 124 -1.78 3.19 -15.14
C THR A 124 -1.18 4.35 -15.96
N ASP A 125 0.10 4.24 -16.36
CA ASP A 125 0.79 5.25 -17.18
C ASP A 125 0.19 5.35 -18.59
N GLU A 126 -0.13 4.21 -19.21
CA GLU A 126 -0.79 4.16 -20.52
C GLU A 126 -2.20 4.73 -20.44
N TYR A 127 -2.98 4.40 -19.42
CA TYR A 127 -4.29 5.00 -19.18
C TYR A 127 -4.19 6.52 -19.01
N LEU A 128 -3.20 7.02 -18.28
CA LEU A 128 -2.99 8.45 -18.09
C LEU A 128 -2.66 9.14 -19.42
N ARG A 129 -1.76 8.58 -20.23
CA ARG A 129 -1.40 9.13 -21.54
C ARG A 129 -2.58 9.15 -22.50
N THR A 130 -3.34 8.05 -22.56
CA THR A 130 -4.51 7.93 -23.44
C THR A 130 -5.62 8.86 -22.99
N ALA A 131 -5.85 8.98 -21.68
CA ALA A 131 -6.81 9.91 -21.10
C ALA A 131 -6.47 11.38 -21.42
N LEU A 132 -5.22 11.78 -21.19
CA LEU A 132 -4.76 13.14 -21.50
C LEU A 132 -4.87 13.43 -22.99
N LYS A 133 -4.55 12.44 -23.85
CA LYS A 133 -4.69 12.57 -25.30
C LYS A 133 -6.16 12.74 -25.73
N GLU A 134 -7.09 11.99 -25.16
CA GLU A 134 -8.55 12.15 -25.38
C GLU A 134 -9.04 13.54 -24.94
N MET A 135 -8.57 14.04 -23.80
CA MET A 135 -8.96 15.36 -23.27
C MET A 135 -8.38 16.52 -24.09
N MET A 136 -7.16 16.38 -24.61
CA MET A 136 -6.49 17.38 -25.46
C MET A 136 -7.01 17.39 -26.90
N LYS A 137 -7.71 16.34 -27.36
CA LYS A 137 -8.22 16.25 -28.73
C LYS A 137 -9.55 16.99 -28.93
N LYS A 138 -9.81 18.01 -28.11
CA LYS A 138 -11.06 18.75 -28.04
C LYS A 138 -10.87 20.18 -28.51
#